data_AF-A0A7G2D240-F1
#
_entry.id   AF-A0A7G2D240-F1
#
_cell.length_a   1.000
_cell.length_b   1.000
_cell.length_c   1.000
_cell.angle_alpha   90.00
_cell.angle_beta   90.00
_cell.angle_gamma   90.00
#
_symmetry.space_group_name_H-M   'P 1'
#
loop_
_entity.id
_entity.type
_entity.pdbx_description
1 polymer ?
#
loop_
_entity_poly.entity_id
_entity_poly.type
_entity_poly.pdbx_seq_one_letter_code
_entity_poly.pdbx_strand_id
1 'polypeptide(L)' 'MTRFYSAPHRYQQNINDGQEAAVTRAVLQNPTGATEPGIAIIVGRLPKLVIPTSDAIRIATDIADAATNQKN' A
#
# COMPACT_ATOMS: atom_id res chain seq x y z
N MET A 1 -13.08 -15.91 -6.91
CA MET A 1 -12.48 -14.62 -6.47
C MET A 1 -13.57 -13.83 -5.74
N THR A 2 -13.38 -13.51 -4.46
CA THR A 2 -14.38 -12.74 -3.69
C THR A 2 -14.22 -11.26 -4.02
N ARG A 3 -15.27 -10.62 -4.52
CA ARG A 3 -15.26 -9.17 -4.77
C ARG A 3 -15.47 -8.42 -3.46
N PHE A 4 -14.64 -7.42 -3.19
CA PHE A 4 -14.83 -6.50 -2.06
C PHE A 4 -15.59 -5.27 -2.52
N TYR A 5 -16.65 -4.90 -1.80
CA TYR A 5 -17.44 -3.69 -2.09
C TYR A 5 -17.21 -2.65 -0.99
N SER A 6 -16.70 -1.47 -1.36
CA SER A 6 -16.63 -0.33 -0.44
C SER A 6 -18.01 0.27 -0.21
N ALA A 7 -18.29 0.73 1.02
CA ALA A 7 -19.51 1.50 1.29
C ALA A 7 -19.57 2.78 0.41
N PRO A 8 -20.75 3.18 -0.13
CA PRO A 8 -20.86 4.29 -1.09
C PRO A 8 -20.29 5.62 -0.58
N HIS A 9 -20.48 5.94 0.70
CA HIS A 9 -19.99 7.17 1.32
C HIS A 9 -18.45 7.25 1.38
N ARG A 10 -17.73 6.16 1.11
CA ARG A 10 -16.26 6.13 1.04
C ARG A 10 -15.71 6.33 -0.37
N TYR A 11 -16.57 6.39 -1.39
CA TYR A 11 -16.11 6.42 -2.78
C TYR A 11 -15.14 7.58 -3.04
N GLN A 12 -15.55 8.82 -2.73
CA GLN A 12 -14.71 9.99 -2.98
C GLN A 12 -13.43 9.97 -2.14
N GLN A 13 -13.53 9.53 -0.88
CA GLN A 13 -12.38 9.40 -0.01
C GLN A 13 -11.36 8.41 -0.57
N ASN A 14 -11.80 7.23 -1.02
CA ASN A 14 -10.90 6.21 -1.57
C ASN A 14 -10.18 6.69 -2.84
N ILE A 15 -10.88 7.43 -3.71
CA ILE A 15 -10.27 8.00 -4.91
C ILE A 15 -9.22 9.06 -4.55
N ASN A 16 -9.56 9.98 -3.63
CA ASN A 16 -8.63 11.01 -3.19
C ASN A 16 -7.40 10.40 -2.50
N ASP A 17 -7.61 9.47 -1.57
CA ASP A 17 -6.53 8.77 -0.87
C ASP A 17 -5.61 8.05 -1.86
N GLY A 18 -6.16 7.45 -2.93
CA GLY A 18 -5.40 6.81 -3.98
C GLY A 18 -4.61 7.78 -4.86
N GLN A 19 -5.15 8.96 -5.16
CA GLN A 19 -4.46 10.00 -5.94
C GLN A 19 -3.35 10.69 -5.15
N GLU A 20 -3.54 10.86 -3.84
CA GLU A 20 -2.55 11.45 -2.94
C GLU A 20 -1.53 10.42 -2.44
N ALA A 21 -1.70 9.14 -2.76
CA ALA A 21 -0.79 8.09 -2.34
C ALA A 21 0.58 8.25 -3.02
N ALA A 22 1.62 8.34 -2.22
CA ALA A 22 3.00 8.36 -2.65
C ALA A 22 3.81 7.27 -1.93
N VAL A 23 4.86 6.80 -2.58
CA VAL A 23 5.81 5.84 -2.01
C VAL A 23 7.19 6.46 -1.90
N THR A 24 7.86 6.23 -0.77
CA THR A 24 9.25 6.66 -0.56
C THR A 24 10.03 5.60 0.20
N ARG A 25 11.37 5.68 0.11
CA ARG A 25 12.27 4.82 0.88
C ARG A 25 12.13 5.12 2.37
N ALA A 26 12.15 4.07 3.17
CA ALA A 26 12.08 4.14 4.62
C ALA A 26 13.15 3.25 5.25
N VAL A 27 13.35 3.44 6.56
CA VAL A 27 14.15 2.56 7.40
C VAL A 27 13.25 2.10 8.54
N LEU A 28 13.08 0.80 8.70
CA LEU A 28 12.39 0.23 9.85
C LEU A 28 13.44 -0.08 10.92
N GLN A 29 13.02 0.07 12.17
CA GLN A 29 13.78 -0.39 13.31
C GLN A 29 13.00 -1.52 13.96
N ASN A 30 13.59 -2.70 14.03
CA ASN A 30 12.96 -3.82 14.69
C ASN A 30 13.07 -3.68 16.23
N PRO A 31 12.37 -4.50 17.02
CA PRO A 31 12.41 -4.41 18.48
C PRO A 31 13.79 -4.63 19.10
N THR A 32 14.74 -5.24 18.38
CA THR A 32 16.13 -5.40 18.85
C THR A 32 17.01 -4.21 18.53
N GLY A 33 16.45 -3.17 17.90
CA GLY A 33 17.15 -1.94 17.51
C GLY A 33 17.88 -2.03 16.17
N ALA A 34 17.89 -3.19 15.51
CA ALA A 34 18.47 -3.35 14.19
C ALA A 34 17.61 -2.65 13.14
N THR A 35 18.28 -2.09 12.14
CA THR A 35 17.64 -1.36 11.05
C THR A 35 17.52 -2.22 9.81
N GLU A 36 16.42 -2.07 9.09
CA GLU A 36 16.20 -2.72 7.80
C GLU A 36 15.61 -1.75 6.77
N PRO A 37 15.94 -1.91 5.47
CA PRO A 37 15.36 -1.11 4.41
C PRO A 37 13.87 -1.40 4.22
N GLY A 38 13.07 -0.34 4.12
CA GLY A 38 11.65 -0.45 3.85
C GLY A 38 11.11 0.59 2.88
N ILE A 39 9.80 0.53 2.72
CA ILE A 39 9.02 1.45 1.91
C ILE A 39 7.90 2.02 2.77
N ALA A 40 7.74 3.33 2.73
CA ALA A 40 6.61 4.03 3.33
C ALA A 40 5.59 4.38 2.26
N ILE A 41 4.33 4.03 2.50
CA ILE A 41 3.16 4.50 1.76
C ILE A 41 2.58 5.67 2.53
N ILE A 42 2.58 6.84 1.89
CA ILE A 42 2.14 8.10 2.44
C ILE A 42 0.86 8.49 1.72
N VAL A 43 -0.17 8.90 2.45
CA VAL A 43 -1.38 9.49 1.87
C VAL A 43 -1.52 10.90 2.41
N GLY A 44 -1.59 11.87 1.51
CA GLY A 44 -1.53 13.29 1.83
C GLY A 44 -0.15 13.67 2.39
N ARG A 45 0.00 13.63 3.72
CA ARG A 45 1.25 13.98 4.44
C ARG A 45 1.61 13.02 5.57
N LEU A 46 0.84 11.95 5.75
CA LEU A 46 1.02 11.03 6.86
C LEU A 46 1.37 9.63 6.35
N PRO A 47 2.38 8.96 6.92
CA PRO A 47 2.64 7.56 6.61
C PRO A 47 1.43 6.74 7.06
N LYS A 48 0.79 6.05 6.11
CA LYS A 48 -0.31 5.12 6.38
C LYS A 48 0.20 3.71 6.63
N LEU A 49 1.32 3.35 6.03
CA LEU A 49 1.96 2.05 6.18
C LEU A 49 3.47 2.18 5.95
N VAL A 50 4.26 1.51 6.77
CA VAL A 50 5.72 1.37 6.59
C VAL A 50 6.04 -0.11 6.71
N ILE A 51 6.62 -0.70 5.67
CA ILE A 51 6.82 -2.14 5.55
C ILE A 51 8.21 -2.47 5.00
N PRO A 52 8.74 -3.67 5.27
CA PRO A 52 9.96 -4.14 4.65
C PRO A 52 9.88 -4.11 3.12
N THR A 53 11.03 -3.94 2.46
CA THR A 53 11.09 -3.86 1.00
C THR A 53 10.55 -5.11 0.31
N SER A 54 10.77 -6.30 0.90
CA SER A 54 10.26 -7.58 0.39
C SER A 54 8.73 -7.62 0.34
N ASP A 55 8.06 -7.11 1.38
CA ASP A 55 6.60 -7.07 1.44
C ASP A 55 6.02 -6.05 0.47
N ALA A 56 6.70 -4.91 0.29
CA ALA A 56 6.28 -3.91 -0.69
C ALA A 56 6.28 -4.47 -2.12
N ILE A 57 7.32 -5.23 -2.49
CA ILE A 57 7.41 -5.90 -3.79
C ILE A 57 6.31 -6.94 -3.95
N ARG A 58 6.10 -7.79 -2.94
CA ARG A 58 5.04 -8.81 -2.97
C ARG A 58 3.66 -8.17 -3.17
N ILE A 59 3.34 -7.12 -2.41
CA ILE A 59 2.05 -6.41 -2.52
C ILE A 59 1.90 -5.76 -3.91
N ALA A 60 2.96 -5.15 -4.46
CA ALA A 60 2.91 -4.56 -5.78
C ALA A 60 2.59 -5.61 -6.86
N THR A 61 3.17 -6.81 -6.76
CA THR A 61 2.85 -7.94 -7.63
C THR A 61 1.40 -8.39 -7.44
N ASP A 62 0.95 -8.59 -6.20
CA ASP A 62 -0.44 -8.99 -5.90
C ASP A 62 -1.46 -7.97 -6.47
N ILE A 63 -1.15 -6.67 -6.42
CA ILE A 63 -1.97 -5.60 -7.01
C ILE A 63 -1.99 -5.71 -8.54
N ALA A 64 -0.83 -5.89 -9.17
CA ALA A 64 -0.73 -6.03 -10.63
C ALA A 64 -1.50 -7.25 -11.13
N ASP A 65 -1.38 -8.38 -10.43
CA ASP A 65 -2.12 -9.61 -10.73
C ASP A 65 -3.63 -9.41 -10.54
N ALA A 66 -4.06 -8.75 -9.47
CA ALA A 66 -5.47 -8.47 -9.23
C ALA A 66 -6.07 -7.52 -10.29
N ALA A 67 -5.31 -6.54 -10.77
CA ALA A 67 -5.74 -5.60 -11.81
C ALA A 67 -5.83 -6.25 -13.20
N THR A 68 -4.94 -7.19 -13.51
CA THR A 68 -4.89 -7.87 -14.82
C THR A 68 -5.89 -9.03 -14.92
N ASN A 69 -6.15 -9.75 -13.84
CA ASN A 69 -7.10 -10.87 -13.80
C ASN A 69 -8.59 -10.45 -13.79
N GLN A 70 -8.90 -9.16 -13.96
CA GLN A 70 -10.29 -8.70 -14.13
C GLN A 70 -10.92 -9.09 -15.48
N LYS A 71 -10.15 -9.64 -16.42
CA LYS A 71 -10.65 -10.21 -17.67
C LYS A 71 -10.77 -11.73 -17.54
N ASN A 72 -11.89 -12.22 -17.02
CA ASN A 72 -12.49 -13.55 -17.29
C ASN A 72 -13.87 -13.63 -16.64
#